data_AF-A0A0R0L819-F1
#
_entry.id   AF-A0A0R0L819-F1
#
_cell.length_a   1.000
_cell.length_b   1.000
_cell.length_c   1.000
_cell.angle_alpha   90.00
_cell.angle_beta   90.00
_cell.angle_gamma   90.00
#
_symmetry.space_group_name_H-M   'P 1'
#
loop_
_entity.id
_entity.type
_entity.pdbx_description
1 polymer ?
#
loop_
_entity_poly.entity_id
_entity_poly.type
_entity_poly.pdbx_seq_one_letter_code
_entity_poly.pdbx_strand_id
1 'polypeptide(L)'
;MTLHHPQQENAFLNGMVWRVGCGDKIKFSKDRWIGGETTLLGKYPRLYLNSCQRNQLIQQMGAHKDIGWEWDFKWGRHLFDKEDAAHLFLHCSKILPIWWESMSWVNILGAFLQNPRQHFSQHVSAVAKGIRANRWRCWWLAFTWSVWQLRNKIIFSNDTFNGNKFMEDTTFLLWTWHRNFEKDFLIHYNHWSSNLTAAFVY
;
A
#
# COMPACT_ATOMS: atom_id res chain seq x y z
N MET A 1 -28.43 3.20 -41.64
CA MET A 1 -26.95 3.16 -41.79
C MET A 1 -26.39 4.20 -40.84
N THR A 2 -26.02 3.79 -39.62
CA THR A 2 -25.47 4.70 -38.59
C THR A 2 -24.17 4.09 -38.09
N LEU A 3 -23.07 4.48 -38.74
CA LEU A 3 -21.71 4.21 -38.30
C LEU A 3 -21.43 5.09 -37.08
N HIS A 4 -21.66 4.55 -35.88
CA HIS A 4 -21.25 5.21 -34.64
C HIS A 4 -19.72 5.16 -34.55
N HIS A 5 -19.07 6.30 -34.77
CA HIS A 5 -17.61 6.43 -34.70
C HIS A 5 -17.20 6.56 -33.21
N PRO A 6 -16.49 5.57 -32.63
CA PRO A 6 -16.18 5.55 -31.18
C PRO A 6 -15.33 6.74 -30.71
N GLN A 7 -14.61 7.38 -31.62
CA GLN A 7 -13.73 8.51 -31.30
C GLN A 7 -14.50 9.80 -31.00
N GLN A 8 -15.68 10.01 -31.57
CA GLN A 8 -16.49 11.21 -31.29
C GLN A 8 -17.15 11.15 -29.91
N GLU A 9 -17.50 9.95 -29.44
CA GLU A 9 -18.15 9.74 -28.15
C GLU A 9 -17.22 10.08 -26.98
N ASN A 10 -15.94 9.71 -27.09
CA ASN A 10 -14.91 10.06 -26.10
C ASN A 10 -14.63 11.57 -26.05
N ALA A 11 -14.64 12.26 -27.20
CA ALA A 11 -14.45 13.72 -27.25
C ALA A 11 -15.59 14.47 -26.55
N PHE A 12 -16.84 14.01 -26.73
CA PHE A 12 -18.01 14.59 -26.08
C PHE A 12 -17.97 14.39 -24.55
N LEU A 13 -17.62 13.20 -24.08
CA LEU A 13 -17.53 12.90 -22.65
C LEU A 13 -16.42 13.68 -21.95
N ASN A 14 -15.28 13.93 -22.62
CA ASN A 14 -14.15 14.66 -22.04
C ASN A 14 -14.44 16.14 -21.77
N GLY A 15 -15.46 16.73 -22.42
CA GLY A 15 -15.89 18.11 -22.18
C GLY A 15 -16.94 18.29 -21.08
N MET A 16 -17.46 17.20 -20.51
CA MET A 16 -18.56 17.25 -19.55
C MET A 16 -18.08 17.10 -18.10
N VAL A 17 -18.40 18.07 -17.25
CA VAL A 17 -18.27 17.94 -15.79
C VAL A 17 -19.47 17.17 -15.26
N TRP A 18 -19.28 15.89 -14.96
CA TRP A 18 -20.30 15.07 -14.32
C TRP A 18 -20.43 15.42 -12.83
N ARG A 19 -21.67 15.67 -12.38
CA ARG A 19 -22.03 15.79 -10.96
C ARG A 19 -22.92 14.62 -10.58
N VAL A 20 -22.57 13.94 -9.49
CA VAL A 20 -23.31 12.78 -8.96
C VAL A 20 -24.75 13.13 -8.54
N GLY A 21 -25.01 14.39 -8.20
CA GLY A 21 -26.27 14.80 -7.61
C GLY A 21 -26.48 14.17 -6.23
N CYS A 22 -27.73 13.84 -5.89
CA CYS A 22 -28.06 13.13 -4.65
C CYS A 22 -27.70 11.64 -4.69
N GLY A 23 -27.22 11.09 -5.82
CA GLY A 23 -26.82 9.70 -5.92
C GLY A 23 -27.99 8.71 -6.01
N ASP A 24 -29.18 9.16 -6.41
CA ASP A 24 -30.42 8.36 -6.55
C ASP A 24 -30.52 7.55 -7.86
N LYS A 25 -29.63 7.81 -8.81
CA LYS A 25 -29.62 7.17 -10.13
C LYS A 25 -28.32 6.41 -10.43
N ILE A 26 -27.34 6.48 -9.54
CA ILE A 26 -25.98 5.98 -9.79
C ILE A 26 -25.69 4.83 -8.83
N LYS A 27 -25.45 3.63 -9.38
CA LYS A 27 -24.97 2.47 -8.66
C LYS A 27 -23.51 2.66 -8.30
N PHE A 28 -23.22 2.62 -6.99
CA PHE A 28 -21.90 2.95 -6.45
C PHE A 28 -20.75 2.21 -7.15
N SER A 29 -20.85 0.90 -7.33
CA SER A 29 -19.75 0.13 -7.93
C SER A 29 -19.83 -0.05 -9.44
N LYS A 30 -21.04 -0.02 -10.01
CA LYS A 30 -21.27 -0.45 -11.40
C LYS A 30 -21.25 0.69 -12.41
N ASP A 31 -21.57 1.90 -11.97
CA ASP A 31 -21.63 3.05 -12.86
C ASP A 31 -20.33 3.86 -12.79
N ARG A 32 -20.00 4.57 -13.87
CA ARG A 32 -18.85 5.48 -13.92
C ARG A 32 -19.28 6.82 -13.32
N TRP A 33 -18.81 7.11 -12.12
CA TRP A 33 -19.12 8.38 -11.44
C TRP A 33 -17.92 9.01 -10.76
N ILE A 34 -16.89 8.22 -10.45
CA ILE A 34 -15.54 8.71 -10.20
C ILE A 34 -14.91 9.00 -11.58
N GLY A 35 -14.31 10.17 -11.76
CA GLY A 35 -13.61 10.50 -13.01
C GLY A 35 -12.61 9.40 -13.37
N GLY A 36 -12.71 8.87 -14.59
CA GLY A 36 -11.87 7.78 -15.07
C GLY A 36 -12.54 6.88 -16.10
N GLU A 37 -11.73 6.04 -16.74
CA GLU A 37 -12.16 5.15 -17.82
C GLU A 37 -12.93 3.91 -17.33
N THR A 38 -12.88 3.60 -16.04
CA THR A 38 -13.40 2.34 -15.47
C THR A 38 -14.31 2.58 -14.26
N THR A 39 -15.17 1.60 -13.99
CA THR A 39 -16.07 1.59 -12.83
C THR A 39 -15.31 1.16 -11.58
N LEU A 40 -15.84 1.46 -10.40
CA LEU A 40 -15.26 0.97 -9.13
C LEU A 40 -15.20 -0.58 -9.09
N LEU A 41 -16.17 -1.27 -9.69
CA LEU A 41 -16.15 -2.71 -9.91
C LEU A 41 -14.96 -3.15 -10.76
N GLY A 42 -14.72 -2.46 -11.89
CA GLY A 42 -13.60 -2.78 -12.78
C GLY A 42 -12.25 -2.60 -12.10
N LYS A 43 -12.12 -1.56 -11.27
CA LYS A 43 -10.88 -1.25 -10.55
C LYS A 43 -10.65 -2.15 -9.32
N TYR A 44 -11.70 -2.49 -8.59
CA TYR A 44 -11.61 -3.23 -7.31
C TYR A 44 -12.60 -4.42 -7.25
N PRO A 45 -12.41 -5.45 -8.09
CA PRO A 45 -13.38 -6.56 -8.21
C PRO A 45 -13.54 -7.37 -6.92
N ARG A 46 -12.46 -7.60 -6.15
CA ARG A 46 -12.54 -8.32 -4.87
C ARG A 46 -13.31 -7.54 -3.82
N LEU A 47 -13.11 -6.22 -3.77
CA LEU A 47 -13.84 -5.35 -2.86
C LEU A 47 -15.33 -5.35 -3.18
N TYR A 48 -15.67 -5.28 -4.47
CA TYR A 48 -17.04 -5.45 -4.94
C TYR A 48 -17.63 -6.79 -4.49
N LEU A 49 -16.94 -7.90 -4.76
CA LEU A 49 -17.41 -9.25 -4.37
C LEU A 49 -17.62 -9.37 -2.86
N ASN A 50 -16.81 -8.67 -2.07
CA ASN A 50 -16.92 -8.66 -0.62
C ASN A 50 -17.99 -7.69 -0.09
N SER A 51 -18.54 -6.80 -0.90
CA SER A 51 -19.55 -5.84 -0.44
C SER A 51 -20.92 -6.50 -0.25
N CYS A 52 -21.58 -6.20 0.87
CA CYS A 52 -22.98 -6.55 1.08
C CYS A 52 -23.93 -5.66 0.26
N GLN A 53 -23.42 -4.55 -0.31
CA GLN A 53 -24.20 -3.50 -0.94
C GLN A 53 -23.93 -3.37 -2.45
N ARG A 54 -23.53 -4.47 -3.10
CA ARG A 54 -23.13 -4.57 -4.52
C ARG A 54 -24.08 -3.95 -5.56
N ASN A 55 -25.35 -3.77 -5.22
CA ASN A 55 -26.37 -3.24 -6.14
C ASN A 55 -26.99 -1.92 -5.65
N GLN A 56 -26.44 -1.33 -4.58
CA GLN A 56 -26.97 -0.09 -4.01
C GLN A 56 -26.55 1.15 -4.81
N LEU A 57 -27.45 2.12 -4.79
CA LEU A 57 -27.22 3.47 -5.28
C LEU A 57 -26.36 4.25 -4.29
N ILE A 58 -25.64 5.28 -4.74
CA ILE A 58 -24.80 6.13 -3.88
C ILE A 58 -25.61 6.67 -2.68
N GLN A 59 -26.84 7.13 -2.91
CA GLN A 59 -27.71 7.65 -1.84
C GLN A 59 -28.02 6.62 -0.73
N GLN A 60 -27.90 5.33 -1.02
CA GLN A 60 -28.20 4.23 -0.10
C GLN A 60 -26.97 3.73 0.66
N MET A 61 -25.78 4.22 0.29
CA MET A 61 -24.48 3.79 0.82
C MET A 61 -23.99 4.65 1.98
N GLY A 62 -24.84 5.54 2.50
CA GLY A 62 -24.45 6.53 3.49
C GLY A 62 -25.61 7.43 3.86
N ALA A 63 -25.33 8.45 4.66
CA ALA A 63 -26.31 9.45 5.07
C ALA A 63 -25.64 10.81 5.18
N HIS A 64 -26.42 11.87 4.95
CA HIS A 64 -25.98 13.23 5.26
C HIS A 64 -26.13 13.48 6.77
N LYS A 65 -25.03 13.78 7.45
CA LYS A 65 -25.00 14.24 8.85
C LYS A 65 -24.64 15.72 8.90
N ASP A 66 -24.53 16.28 10.11
CA ASP A 66 -24.25 17.70 10.31
C ASP A 66 -22.95 18.17 9.64
N ILE A 67 -21.94 17.28 9.58
CA ILE A 67 -20.63 17.56 8.97
C ILE A 67 -20.53 17.17 7.49
N GLY A 68 -21.64 16.73 6.89
CA GLY A 68 -21.70 16.31 5.49
C GLY A 68 -21.98 14.82 5.30
N TRP A 69 -21.61 14.30 4.13
CA TRP A 69 -21.87 12.91 3.75
C TRP A 69 -20.98 11.93 4.50
N GLU A 70 -21.59 10.95 5.17
CA GLU A 70 -20.91 9.83 5.81
C GLU A 70 -21.24 8.51 5.11
N TRP A 71 -20.21 7.76 4.70
CA TRP A 71 -20.36 6.44 4.07
C TRP A 71 -20.62 5.35 5.11
N ASP A 72 -21.63 4.50 4.87
CA ASP A 72 -21.97 3.29 5.65
C ASP A 72 -21.68 2.04 4.81
N PHE A 73 -20.39 1.69 4.69
CA PHE A 73 -19.95 0.52 3.93
C PHE A 73 -20.08 -0.77 4.74
N LYS A 74 -20.84 -1.73 4.19
CA LYS A 74 -21.10 -3.05 4.76
C LYS A 74 -20.36 -4.13 3.98
N TRP A 75 -19.53 -4.89 4.68
CA TRP A 75 -18.69 -5.93 4.11
C TRP A 75 -19.16 -7.31 4.57
N GLY A 76 -19.23 -8.26 3.64
CA GLY A 76 -19.70 -9.63 3.90
C GLY A 76 -18.66 -10.48 4.62
N ARG A 77 -17.37 -10.16 4.44
CA ARG A 77 -16.30 -10.59 5.33
C ARG A 77 -15.55 -9.36 5.79
N HIS A 78 -15.02 -9.42 6.98
CA HIS A 78 -14.13 -8.38 7.45
C HIS A 78 -12.88 -8.30 6.58
N LEU A 79 -12.52 -7.09 6.18
CA LEU A 79 -11.39 -6.84 5.29
C LEU A 79 -10.02 -7.08 5.97
N PHE A 80 -9.98 -7.20 7.31
CA PHE A 80 -8.75 -7.17 8.10
C PHE A 80 -8.71 -8.16 9.30
N ASP A 81 -9.76 -8.93 9.57
CA ASP A 81 -9.99 -9.58 10.87
C ASP A 81 -8.92 -10.55 11.40
N LYS A 82 -7.96 -10.96 10.56
CA LYS A 82 -6.87 -11.86 10.96
C LYS A 82 -5.49 -11.22 10.88
N GLU A 83 -5.41 -9.96 10.46
CA GLU A 83 -4.15 -9.27 10.19
C GLU A 83 -4.08 -8.01 11.07
N ASP A 84 -3.56 -8.15 12.29
CA ASP A 84 -3.08 -6.98 13.04
C ASP A 84 -1.65 -6.60 12.61
N ALA A 85 -1.16 -5.46 13.09
CA ALA A 85 0.19 -5.00 12.74
C ALA A 85 1.29 -6.00 13.19
N ALA A 86 1.07 -6.73 14.27
CA ALA A 86 2.00 -7.75 14.74
C ALA A 86 2.05 -8.93 13.76
N HIS A 87 0.88 -9.43 13.32
CA HIS A 87 0.79 -10.45 12.30
C HIS A 87 1.47 -10.01 11.02
N LEU A 88 1.10 -8.84 10.50
CA LEU A 88 1.58 -8.37 9.21
C LEU A 88 3.11 -8.16 9.19
N PHE A 89 3.66 -7.56 10.24
CA PHE A 89 5.07 -7.15 10.26
C PHE A 89 6.01 -8.19 10.89
N LEU A 90 5.53 -9.06 11.77
CA LEU A 90 6.41 -9.91 12.59
C LEU A 90 6.07 -11.40 12.53
N HIS A 91 4.82 -11.79 12.24
CA HIS A 91 4.41 -13.20 12.29
C HIS A 91 3.95 -13.76 10.93
N CYS A 92 3.82 -12.93 9.90
CA CYS A 92 3.43 -13.38 8.58
C CYS A 92 4.52 -14.30 8.01
N SER A 93 4.14 -15.53 7.68
CA SER A 93 5.05 -16.55 7.15
C SER A 93 5.76 -16.15 5.84
N LYS A 94 5.20 -15.18 5.11
CA LYS A 94 5.79 -14.63 3.88
C LYS A 94 6.82 -13.54 4.16
N ILE A 95 6.56 -12.70 5.15
CA ILE A 95 7.38 -11.51 5.46
C ILE A 95 8.53 -11.85 6.42
N LEU A 96 8.29 -12.78 7.36
CA LEU A 96 9.26 -13.15 8.38
C LEU A 96 10.62 -13.61 7.81
N PRO A 97 10.70 -14.49 6.77
CA PRO A 97 11.98 -14.87 6.17
C PRO A 97 12.76 -13.68 5.60
N ILE A 98 12.05 -12.71 5.04
CA ILE A 98 12.64 -11.51 4.45
C ILE A 98 13.18 -10.58 5.54
N TRP A 99 12.45 -10.45 6.64
CA TRP A 99 12.94 -9.74 7.82
C TRP A 99 14.25 -10.36 8.33
N TRP A 100 14.32 -11.70 8.44
CA TRP A 100 15.54 -12.41 8.83
C TRP A 100 16.72 -12.15 7.89
N GLU A 101 16.47 -12.16 6.58
CA GLU A 101 17.48 -11.81 5.59
C GLU A 101 18.05 -10.42 5.84
N SER A 102 17.20 -9.43 6.10
CA SER A 102 17.66 -8.05 6.36
C SER A 102 18.42 -7.89 7.68
N MET A 103 18.12 -8.70 8.70
CA MET A 103 18.88 -8.69 9.96
C MET A 103 20.32 -9.18 9.77
N SER A 104 20.54 -10.09 8.81
CA SER A 104 21.87 -10.58 8.49
C SER A 104 22.80 -9.47 7.97
N TRP A 105 22.26 -8.42 7.35
CA TRP A 105 23.04 -7.29 6.82
C TRP A 105 23.67 -6.42 7.92
N VAL A 106 23.07 -6.41 9.11
CA VAL A 106 23.53 -5.59 10.25
C VAL A 106 24.12 -6.44 11.38
N ASN A 107 24.28 -7.75 11.17
CA ASN A 107 24.75 -8.71 12.16
C ASN A 107 23.98 -8.61 13.50
N ILE A 108 22.68 -8.29 13.43
CA ILE A 108 21.82 -8.24 14.62
C ILE A 108 21.25 -9.65 14.83
N LEU A 109 21.75 -10.31 15.86
CA LEU A 109 21.19 -11.56 16.38
C LEU A 109 20.26 -11.23 17.55
N GLY A 110 18.98 -11.56 17.42
CA GLY A 110 18.01 -11.30 18.48
C GLY A 110 16.67 -11.97 18.22
N ALA A 111 16.00 -12.37 19.30
CA ALA A 111 14.62 -12.84 19.23
C ALA A 111 13.69 -11.67 18.87
N PHE A 112 12.77 -11.88 17.93
CA PHE A 112 11.72 -10.90 17.63
C PHE A 112 10.85 -10.67 18.87
N LEU A 113 10.72 -9.41 19.29
CA LEU A 113 9.63 -9.02 20.17
C LEU A 113 8.31 -9.10 19.42
N GLN A 114 7.26 -9.54 20.10
CA GLN A 114 5.91 -9.70 19.55
C GLN A 114 5.22 -8.37 19.23
N ASN A 115 5.76 -7.24 19.70
CA ASN A 115 5.16 -5.92 19.53
C ASN A 115 5.95 -5.08 18.51
N PRO A 116 5.32 -4.62 17.40
CA PRO A 116 6.00 -3.80 16.38
C PRO A 116 6.66 -2.53 16.93
N ARG A 117 6.04 -1.86 17.91
CA ARG A 117 6.62 -0.66 18.54
C ARG A 117 7.93 -0.99 19.26
N GLN A 118 7.94 -2.09 20.01
CA GLN A 118 9.15 -2.49 20.72
C GLN A 118 10.22 -3.01 19.74
N HIS A 119 9.81 -3.73 18.68
CA HIS A 119 10.70 -4.13 17.60
C HIS A 119 11.39 -2.92 16.95
N PHE A 120 10.66 -1.84 16.68
CA PHE A 120 11.25 -0.58 16.19
C PHE A 120 12.26 0.03 17.18
N SER A 121 11.92 0.08 18.47
CA SER A 121 12.75 0.72 19.49
C SER A 121 14.01 -0.08 19.85
N GLN A 122 13.95 -1.41 19.90
CA GLN A 122 15.09 -2.24 20.33
C GLN A 122 16.32 -2.07 19.43
N HIS A 123 16.10 -2.07 18.12
CA HIS A 123 17.22 -2.02 17.19
C HIS A 123 17.91 -0.68 17.17
N VAL A 124 17.18 0.40 17.46
CA VAL A 124 17.75 1.73 17.65
C VAL A 124 18.71 1.75 18.85
N SER A 125 18.42 0.97 19.89
CA SER A 125 19.31 0.84 21.05
C SER A 125 20.49 -0.10 20.79
N ALA A 126 20.35 -1.08 19.88
CA ALA A 126 21.40 -2.03 19.52
C ALA A 126 22.45 -1.43 18.57
N VAL A 127 22.10 -0.40 17.80
CA VAL A 127 22.98 0.25 16.83
C VAL A 127 23.62 1.50 17.44
N ALA A 128 24.92 1.72 17.19
CA ALA A 128 25.62 2.93 17.62
C ALA A 128 24.87 4.19 17.14
N LYS A 129 24.76 5.19 18.03
CA LYS A 129 24.13 6.48 17.70
C LYS A 129 24.80 7.09 16.47
N GLY A 130 24.00 7.77 15.64
CA GLY A 130 24.48 8.45 14.43
C GLY A 130 23.83 7.90 13.16
N ILE A 131 24.59 7.93 12.06
CA ILE A 131 24.12 7.56 10.71
C ILE A 131 23.53 6.15 10.70
N ARG A 132 24.22 5.16 11.28
CA ARG A 132 23.75 3.77 11.33
C ARG A 132 22.35 3.61 11.96
N ALA A 133 22.12 4.27 13.10
CA ALA A 133 20.81 4.23 13.76
C ALA A 133 19.71 4.87 12.90
N ASN A 134 20.02 5.96 12.19
CA ASN A 134 19.08 6.59 11.26
C ASN A 134 18.80 5.71 10.04
N ARG A 135 19.82 5.08 9.46
CA ARG A 135 19.66 4.17 8.33
C ARG A 135 18.78 2.98 8.70
N TRP A 136 18.99 2.43 9.89
CA TRP A 136 18.15 1.35 10.39
C TRP A 136 16.68 1.77 10.63
N ARG A 137 16.44 2.96 11.18
CA ARG A 137 15.07 3.50 11.31
C ARG A 137 14.41 3.66 9.94
N CYS A 138 15.15 4.20 8.96
CA CYS A 138 14.66 4.35 7.59
C CYS A 138 14.32 2.99 6.98
N TRP A 139 15.17 1.98 7.16
CA TRP A 139 14.90 0.61 6.71
C TRP A 139 13.61 0.07 7.32
N TRP A 140 13.46 0.14 8.64
CA TRP A 140 12.28 -0.37 9.32
C TRP A 140 10.99 0.28 8.80
N LEU A 141 11.02 1.61 8.61
CA LEU A 141 9.89 2.37 8.10
C LEU A 141 9.61 2.04 6.62
N ALA A 142 10.64 1.96 5.78
CA ALA A 142 10.50 1.60 4.37
C ALA A 142 9.93 0.18 4.22
N PHE A 143 10.44 -0.77 5.01
CA PHE A 143 9.99 -2.16 5.01
C PHE A 143 8.53 -2.28 5.43
N THR A 144 8.15 -1.75 6.59
CA THR A 144 6.77 -1.83 7.09
C THR A 144 5.78 -1.10 6.17
N TRP A 145 6.19 0.02 5.58
CA TRP A 145 5.42 0.69 4.54
C TRP A 145 5.26 -0.18 3.29
N SER A 146 6.32 -0.79 2.78
CA SER A 146 6.26 -1.70 1.65
C SER A 146 5.36 -2.91 1.93
N VAL A 147 5.41 -3.49 3.13
CA VAL A 147 4.53 -4.58 3.54
C VAL A 147 3.07 -4.13 3.50
N TRP A 148 2.77 -2.95 4.06
CA TRP A 148 1.43 -2.38 4.02
C TRP A 148 0.93 -2.15 2.59
N GLN A 149 1.78 -1.62 1.71
CA GLN A 149 1.46 -1.41 0.29
C GLN A 149 1.21 -2.73 -0.44
N LEU A 150 2.07 -3.74 -0.24
CA LEU A 150 1.90 -5.08 -0.79
C LEU A 150 0.57 -5.70 -0.37
N ARG A 151 0.25 -5.63 0.93
CA ARG A 151 -1.00 -6.13 1.50
C ARG A 151 -2.22 -5.47 0.85
N ASN A 152 -2.18 -4.16 0.66
CA ASN A 152 -3.23 -3.42 -0.05
C ASN A 152 -3.35 -3.82 -1.52
N LYS A 153 -2.23 -4.00 -2.24
CA LYS A 153 -2.25 -4.48 -3.63
C LYS A 153 -2.88 -5.89 -3.75
N ILE A 154 -2.56 -6.80 -2.84
CA ILE A 154 -3.14 -8.15 -2.81
C ILE A 154 -4.66 -8.11 -2.60
N ILE A 155 -5.13 -7.22 -1.73
CA ILE A 155 -6.56 -7.13 -1.36
C ILE A 155 -7.38 -6.38 -2.39
N PHE A 156 -6.88 -5.24 -2.86
CA PHE A 156 -7.64 -4.35 -3.73
C PHE A 156 -7.42 -4.64 -5.21
N SER A 157 -6.23 -5.12 -5.60
CA SER A 157 -5.86 -5.33 -7.00
C SER A 157 -5.65 -6.80 -7.38
N ASN A 158 -5.90 -7.75 -6.46
CA ASN A 158 -5.66 -9.19 -6.66
C ASN A 158 -4.21 -9.51 -7.06
N ASP A 159 -3.27 -8.71 -6.56
CA ASP A 159 -1.84 -8.96 -6.77
C ASP A 159 -1.40 -10.23 -6.02
N THR A 160 -0.21 -10.74 -6.37
CA THR A 160 0.37 -11.93 -5.76
C THR A 160 1.65 -11.57 -5.01
N PHE A 161 2.04 -12.41 -4.05
CA PHE A 161 3.29 -12.19 -3.32
C PHE A 161 4.47 -12.73 -4.13
N ASN A 162 5.44 -11.86 -4.41
CA ASN A 162 6.74 -12.22 -4.94
C ASN A 162 7.82 -11.62 -4.03
N GLY A 163 8.53 -12.47 -3.28
CA GLY A 163 9.50 -12.03 -2.28
C GLY A 163 10.69 -11.26 -2.85
N ASN A 164 11.21 -11.69 -4.02
CA ASN A 164 12.34 -11.03 -4.67
C ASN A 164 11.96 -9.62 -5.12
N LYS A 165 10.83 -9.50 -5.83
CA LYS A 165 10.31 -8.20 -6.26
C LYS A 165 10.01 -7.29 -5.07
N PHE A 166 9.44 -7.83 -4.00
CA PHE A 166 9.19 -7.08 -2.78
C PHE A 166 10.50 -6.50 -2.23
N MET A 167 11.57 -7.30 -2.14
CA MET A 167 12.86 -6.82 -1.64
C MET A 167 13.51 -5.79 -2.56
N GLU A 168 13.48 -6.00 -3.87
CA GLU A 168 13.95 -5.01 -4.84
C GLU A 168 13.21 -3.67 -4.68
N ASP A 169 11.88 -3.68 -4.64
CA ASP A 169 11.06 -2.48 -4.48
C ASP A 169 11.33 -1.79 -3.12
N THR A 170 11.47 -2.55 -2.02
CA THR A 170 11.73 -2.01 -0.68
C THR A 170 13.13 -1.43 -0.55
N THR A 171 14.15 -2.12 -1.08
CA THR A 171 15.54 -1.63 -1.07
C THR A 171 15.68 -0.40 -1.98
N PHE A 172 14.98 -0.36 -3.12
CA PHE A 172 14.91 0.83 -3.95
C PHE A 172 14.26 2.01 -3.22
N LEU A 173 13.13 1.80 -2.53
CA LEU A 173 12.49 2.82 -1.69
C LEU A 173 13.48 3.34 -0.63
N LEU A 174 14.15 2.44 0.09
CA LEU A 174 15.15 2.82 1.08
C LEU A 174 16.28 3.65 0.47
N TRP A 175 16.81 3.24 -0.69
CA TRP A 175 17.83 3.99 -1.41
C TRP A 175 17.35 5.40 -1.78
N THR A 176 16.11 5.54 -2.27
CA THR A 176 15.55 6.87 -2.56
C THR A 176 15.45 7.74 -1.32
N TRP A 177 15.16 7.16 -0.15
CA TRP A 177 15.13 7.90 1.10
C TRP A 177 16.52 8.34 1.54
N HIS A 178 17.52 7.46 1.48
CA HIS A 178 18.91 7.83 1.77
C HIS A 178 19.37 8.98 0.88
N ARG A 179 19.14 8.88 -0.42
CA ARG A 179 19.52 9.93 -1.39
C ARG A 179 18.86 11.29 -1.12
N ASN A 180 17.67 11.31 -0.53
CA ASN A 180 16.95 12.54 -0.20
C ASN A 180 17.25 13.07 1.21
N PHE A 181 17.60 12.19 2.17
CA PHE A 181 17.79 12.57 3.57
C PHE A 181 19.27 12.76 3.96
N GLU A 182 20.19 12.08 3.30
CA GLU A 182 21.62 12.15 3.57
C GLU A 182 22.32 12.98 2.50
N LYS A 183 22.81 14.18 2.87
CA LYS A 183 23.38 15.15 1.93
C LYS A 183 24.53 14.60 1.08
N ASP A 184 25.35 13.71 1.65
CA ASP A 184 26.55 13.16 1.02
C ASP A 184 26.33 11.75 0.44
N PHE A 185 25.08 11.28 0.39
CA PHE A 185 24.76 9.96 -0.15
C PHE A 185 24.67 10.01 -1.69
N LEU A 186 25.80 9.72 -2.34
CA LEU A 186 25.96 9.76 -3.80
C LEU A 186 26.08 8.38 -4.45
N ILE A 187 25.94 7.31 -3.68
CA ILE A 187 26.13 5.94 -4.18
C ILE A 187 24.99 5.58 -5.14
N HIS A 188 25.35 5.17 -6.36
CA HIS A 188 24.39 4.70 -7.36
C HIS A 188 23.67 3.43 -6.88
N TYR A 189 22.37 3.32 -7.18
CA TYR A 189 21.52 2.21 -6.71
C TYR A 189 22.14 0.83 -6.95
N ASN A 190 22.56 0.52 -8.19
CA ASN A 190 23.13 -0.80 -8.51
C ASN A 190 24.36 -1.17 -7.67
N HIS A 191 25.20 -0.18 -7.32
CA HIS A 191 26.38 -0.43 -6.50
C HIS A 191 25.97 -0.66 -5.04
N TRP A 192 25.04 0.17 -4.55
CA TRP A 192 24.52 0.08 -3.19
C TRP A 192 23.74 -1.23 -2.94
N SER A 193 22.85 -1.61 -3.86
CA SER A 193 22.03 -2.82 -3.74
C SER A 193 22.84 -4.11 -3.84
N SER A 194 24.00 -4.07 -4.50
CA SER A 194 24.93 -5.23 -4.56
C SER A 194 25.67 -5.48 -3.24
N ASN A 195 25.65 -4.52 -2.30
CA ASN A 195 26.34 -4.66 -1.00
C ASN A 195 25.54 -4.00 0.14
N LEU A 196 24.36 -4.56 0.41
CA LEU A 196 23.46 -4.07 1.45
C LEU A 196 24.10 -4.13 2.85
N THR A 197 24.96 -5.11 3.12
CA THR A 197 25.73 -5.17 4.39
C THR A 197 26.58 -3.92 4.58
N ALA A 198 27.38 -3.53 3.57
CA ALA A 198 28.17 -2.31 3.63
C ALA A 198 27.29 -1.05 3.74
N ALA A 199 26.13 -1.03 3.07
CA ALA A 199 25.20 0.08 3.08
C ALA A 199 24.67 0.46 4.47
N PHE A 200 24.59 -0.49 5.42
CA PHE A 200 24.16 -0.20 6.79
C PHE A 200 25.33 0.06 7.76
N VAL A 201 26.57 -0.28 7.37
CA VAL A 201 27.76 -0.16 8.20
C VAL A 201 28.51 1.16 7.98
N TYR A 202 28.58 1.63 6.73
CA TYR A 202 29.17 2.94 6.40
C TYR A 202 28.14 4.06 6.49
#